data_AF-A0A7C5C8G8-F1
#
_entry.id   AF-A0A7C5C8G8-F1
#
_cell.length_a   1.000
_cell.length_b   1.000
_cell.length_c   1.000
_cell.angle_alpha   90.00
_cell.angle_beta   90.00
_cell.angle_gamma   90.00
#
_symmetry.space_group_name_H-M   'P 1'
#
loop_
_entity.id
_entity.type
_entity.pdbx_description
1 polymer ?
#
loop_
_entity_poly.entity_id
_entity_poly.type
_entity_poly.pdbx_seq_one_letter_code
_entity_poly.pdbx_strand_id
1 'polypeptide(L)'
;MSADTASELALRRLSALPHPMLWVLAARLKTLSLSLVPVATGTWAAAMLLSRWSLGVMLAAMGAAALIQIGTNLWNDAADGVAGADGAARLGPARMTGLGLLDAGKVRLGATLAFAGAALLGLWLSLVGGPRIIGVGMVSLALGYAYSMGPRPLSHTPAGELLVVAFFGIVAVAGTVFLHAQATGAA
;
A
#
# COMPACT_ATOMS: atom_id res chain seq x y z
N MET A 1 27.77 25.45 0.43
CA MET A 1 26.83 25.05 -0.65
C MET A 1 25.46 25.54 -0.21
N SER A 2 24.80 26.41 -0.98
CA SER A 2 23.48 26.92 -0.60
C SER A 2 22.43 25.81 -0.75
N ALA A 3 21.31 25.91 -0.02
CA ALA A 3 20.20 24.96 -0.11
C ALA A 3 19.65 24.79 -1.55
N ASP A 4 19.79 25.84 -2.36
CA ASP A 4 19.37 25.89 -3.76
C ASP A 4 20.23 24.97 -4.65
N THR A 5 21.55 24.98 -4.47
CA THR A 5 22.49 24.13 -5.23
C THR A 5 22.29 22.64 -4.94
N ALA A 6 21.94 22.29 -3.69
CA ALA A 6 21.69 20.90 -3.30
C ALA A 6 20.41 20.35 -3.94
N SER A 7 19.35 21.16 -3.97
CA SER A 7 18.07 20.83 -4.59
C SER A 7 18.20 20.68 -6.12
N GLU A 8 18.95 21.57 -6.77
CA GLU A 8 19.20 21.50 -8.20
C GLU A 8 20.01 20.25 -8.59
N LEU A 9 21.04 19.90 -7.81
CA LEU A 9 21.82 18.67 -8.03
C LEU A 9 20.96 17.41 -7.85
N ALA A 10 20.06 17.38 -6.85
CA ALA A 10 19.15 16.26 -6.65
C ALA A 10 18.18 16.09 -7.83
N LEU A 11 17.63 17.20 -8.34
CA LEU A 11 16.77 17.18 -9.53
C LEU A 11 17.50 16.69 -10.79
N ARG A 12 18.75 17.14 -11.01
CA ARG A 12 19.59 16.66 -12.11
C ARG A 12 19.87 15.15 -12.01
N ARG A 13 20.11 14.65 -10.80
CA ARG A 13 20.32 13.20 -10.58
C ARG A 13 19.05 12.40 -10.86
N LEU A 14 17.89 12.86 -10.39
CA LEU A 14 16.62 12.18 -10.60
C LEU A 14 16.20 12.21 -12.07
N SER A 15 16.36 13.33 -12.77
CA SER A 15 16.05 13.44 -14.21
C SER A 15 16.94 12.58 -15.10
N ALA A 16 18.15 12.23 -14.65
CA ALA A 16 19.03 11.30 -15.35
C ALA A 16 18.64 9.81 -15.17
N LEU A 17 17.70 9.49 -14.27
CA LEU A 17 17.29 8.10 -14.04
C LEU A 17 16.44 7.57 -15.21
N PRO A 18 16.53 6.26 -15.51
CA PRO A 18 15.63 5.62 -16.46
C PRO A 18 14.17 5.80 -16.04
N HIS A 19 13.28 6.03 -17.00
CA HIS A 19 11.86 6.26 -16.73
C HIS A 19 11.20 5.18 -15.82
N PRO A 20 11.49 3.87 -15.96
CA PRO A 20 10.96 2.85 -15.04
C PRO A 20 11.41 3.03 -13.58
N MET A 21 12.62 3.56 -13.35
CA MET A 21 13.12 3.81 -11.99
C MET A 21 12.34 4.93 -11.30
N LEU A 22 11.89 5.94 -12.05
CA LEU A 22 11.01 6.99 -11.52
C LEU A 22 9.69 6.39 -11.00
N TRP A 23 9.12 5.42 -11.71
CA TRP A 23 7.94 4.69 -11.25
C TRP A 23 8.21 3.85 -10.00
N VAL A 24 9.37 3.21 -9.89
CA VAL A 24 9.79 2.48 -8.68
C VAL A 24 9.89 3.42 -7.47
N LEU A 25 10.44 4.62 -7.68
CA LEU A 25 10.53 5.64 -6.64
C LEU A 25 9.16 6.17 -6.23
N ALA A 26 8.27 6.45 -7.20
CA ALA A 26 6.89 6.87 -6.94
C ALA A 26 6.07 5.78 -6.23
N ALA A 27 6.28 4.50 -6.59
CA ALA A 27 5.65 3.35 -5.94
C ALA A 27 6.19 3.08 -4.53
N ARG A 28 7.35 3.68 -4.17
CA ARG A 28 8.04 3.56 -2.88
C ARG A 28 8.19 2.11 -2.42
N LEU A 29 8.77 1.23 -3.26
CA LEU A 29 8.86 -0.20 -2.98
C LEU A 29 9.48 -0.55 -1.61
N LYS A 30 10.30 0.34 -1.04
CA LYS A 30 10.84 0.20 0.32
C LYS A 30 9.75 0.11 1.41
N THR A 31 8.54 0.62 1.17
CA THR A 31 7.42 0.55 2.13
C THR A 31 6.63 -0.76 2.01
N LEU A 32 6.92 -1.62 1.04
CA LEU A 32 6.21 -2.90 0.87
C LEU A 32 6.35 -3.83 2.07
N SER A 33 7.42 -3.70 2.85
CA SER A 33 7.59 -4.48 4.08
C SER A 33 6.42 -4.26 5.05
N LEU A 34 5.86 -3.04 5.11
CA LEU A 34 4.72 -2.72 5.96
C LEU A 34 3.50 -3.59 5.63
N SER A 35 3.26 -3.86 4.35
CA SER A 35 2.12 -4.67 3.87
C SER A 35 2.44 -6.18 3.80
N LEU A 36 3.69 -6.55 3.47
CA LEU A 36 4.06 -7.95 3.21
C LEU A 36 4.43 -8.73 4.46
N VAL A 37 5.14 -8.12 5.41
CA VAL A 37 5.58 -8.80 6.64
C VAL A 37 4.40 -9.34 7.46
N PRO A 38 3.29 -8.62 7.65
CA PRO A 38 2.12 -9.13 8.35
C PRO A 38 1.49 -10.34 7.68
N VAL A 39 1.38 -10.34 6.35
CA VAL A 39 0.87 -11.49 5.58
C VAL A 39 1.83 -12.68 5.74
N ALA A 40 3.13 -12.48 5.57
CA ALA A 40 4.14 -13.53 5.80
C ALA A 40 4.05 -14.12 7.21
N THR A 41 3.83 -13.25 8.21
CA THR A 41 3.68 -13.63 9.62
C THR A 41 2.41 -14.45 9.83
N GLY A 42 1.28 -14.06 9.23
CA GLY A 42 0.05 -14.83 9.27
C GLY A 42 0.17 -16.19 8.58
N THR A 43 0.86 -16.26 7.44
CA THR A 43 1.15 -17.53 6.76
C THR A 43 2.04 -18.43 7.62
N TRP A 44 3.08 -17.89 8.24
CA TRP A 44 3.93 -18.64 9.16
C TRP A 44 3.15 -19.14 10.38
N ALA A 45 2.33 -18.29 10.98
CA ALA A 45 1.47 -18.65 12.10
C ALA A 45 0.49 -19.77 11.73
N ALA A 46 -0.13 -19.73 10.54
CA ALA A 46 -0.97 -20.82 10.07
C ALA A 46 -0.19 -22.13 9.91
N ALA A 47 0.99 -22.08 9.32
CA ALA A 47 1.85 -23.26 9.16
C ALA A 47 2.23 -23.89 10.52
N MET A 48 2.48 -23.08 11.54
CA MET A 48 2.86 -23.55 12.88
C MET A 48 1.67 -24.01 13.72
N LEU A 49 0.58 -23.24 13.74
CA LEU A 49 -0.56 -23.50 14.63
C LEU A 49 -1.55 -24.52 14.05
N LEU A 50 -1.72 -24.54 12.73
CA LEU A 50 -2.68 -25.41 12.04
C LEU A 50 -2.00 -26.60 11.35
N SER A 51 -0.66 -26.63 11.31
CA SER A 51 0.13 -27.59 10.50
C SER A 51 -0.28 -27.62 9.03
N ARG A 52 -0.92 -26.55 8.54
CA ARG A 52 -1.51 -26.44 7.20
C ARG A 52 -1.42 -25.00 6.73
N TRP A 53 -1.10 -24.82 5.46
CA TRP A 53 -1.10 -23.53 4.78
C TRP A 53 -1.38 -23.73 3.30
N SER A 54 -1.70 -22.64 2.60
CA SER A 54 -2.03 -22.67 1.17
C SER A 54 -1.17 -21.67 0.42
N LEU A 55 -0.41 -22.15 -0.57
CA LEU A 55 0.41 -21.30 -1.42
C LEU A 55 -0.44 -20.28 -2.18
N GLY A 56 -1.63 -20.66 -2.65
CA GLY A 56 -2.55 -19.76 -3.33
C GLY A 56 -3.00 -18.60 -2.44
N VAL A 57 -3.35 -18.88 -1.19
CA VAL A 57 -3.71 -17.83 -0.22
C VAL A 57 -2.54 -16.89 0.05
N MET A 58 -1.33 -17.44 0.27
CA MET A 58 -0.15 -16.63 0.53
C MET A 58 0.14 -15.68 -0.63
N LEU A 59 0.21 -16.20 -1.86
CA LEU A 59 0.52 -15.40 -3.05
C LEU A 59 -0.57 -14.35 -3.33
N ALA A 60 -1.84 -14.71 -3.21
CA ALA A 60 -2.94 -13.77 -3.43
C ALA A 60 -2.99 -12.68 -2.36
N ALA A 61 -2.81 -13.01 -1.08
CA ALA A 61 -2.78 -12.04 0.00
C ALA A 61 -1.58 -11.10 -0.09
N MET A 62 -0.38 -11.63 -0.36
CA MET A 62 0.82 -10.81 -0.58
C MET A 62 0.67 -9.91 -1.81
N GLY A 63 0.14 -10.44 -2.91
CA GLY A 63 -0.13 -9.70 -4.13
C GLY A 63 -1.14 -8.56 -3.89
N ALA A 64 -2.27 -8.85 -3.24
CA ALA A 64 -3.27 -7.83 -2.91
C ALA A 64 -2.68 -6.74 -2.01
N ALA A 65 -1.98 -7.13 -0.94
CA ALA A 65 -1.37 -6.20 0.00
C ALA A 65 -0.31 -5.30 -0.67
N ALA A 66 0.56 -5.87 -1.51
CA ALA A 66 1.55 -5.11 -2.26
C ALA A 66 0.91 -4.15 -3.26
N LEU A 67 -0.10 -4.60 -4.01
CA LEU A 67 -0.80 -3.78 -4.99
C LEU A 67 -1.58 -2.63 -4.34
N ILE A 68 -2.20 -2.83 -3.16
CA ILE A 68 -2.82 -1.77 -2.38
C ILE A 68 -1.78 -0.74 -1.94
N GLN A 69 -0.63 -1.19 -1.43
CA GLN A 69 0.45 -0.30 -0.99
C GLN A 69 1.04 0.50 -2.16
N ILE A 70 1.30 -0.15 -3.29
CA ILE A 70 1.78 0.50 -4.53
C ILE A 70 0.74 1.50 -5.03
N GLY A 71 -0.53 1.10 -5.15
CA GLY A 71 -1.61 1.96 -5.62
C GLY A 71 -1.76 3.20 -4.75
N THR A 72 -1.68 3.03 -3.42
CA THR A 72 -1.76 4.14 -2.45
C THR A 72 -0.57 5.09 -2.59
N ASN A 73 0.65 4.55 -2.73
CA ASN A 73 1.86 5.36 -2.93
C ASN A 73 1.82 6.16 -4.23
N LEU A 74 1.38 5.54 -5.34
CA LEU A 74 1.23 6.21 -6.63
C LEU A 74 0.14 7.27 -6.60
N TRP A 75 -1.01 6.98 -5.99
CA TRP A 75 -2.10 7.94 -5.83
C TRP A 75 -1.64 9.16 -5.02
N ASN A 76 -0.93 8.94 -3.92
CA ASN A 76 -0.36 9.99 -3.06
C ASN A 76 0.89 10.65 -3.64
N ASP A 77 1.49 10.13 -4.71
CA ASP A 77 2.47 10.88 -5.48
C ASP A 77 1.70 11.90 -6.34
N ALA A 78 0.74 11.43 -7.13
CA ALA A 78 0.02 12.24 -8.12
C ALA A 78 -0.97 13.26 -7.55
N ALA A 79 -1.77 12.90 -6.55
CA ALA A 79 -2.76 13.82 -5.95
C ALA A 79 -2.11 15.06 -5.33
N ASP A 80 -0.90 14.84 -4.88
CA ASP A 80 -0.28 15.50 -3.75
C ASP A 80 0.90 16.34 -4.30
N GLY A 81 1.54 15.85 -5.37
CA GLY A 81 2.35 16.64 -6.28
C GLY A 81 1.54 17.70 -7.04
N VAL A 82 0.28 17.41 -7.42
CA VAL A 82 -0.61 18.40 -8.06
C VAL A 82 -1.07 19.48 -7.07
N ALA A 83 -1.32 19.10 -5.81
CA ALA A 83 -1.78 20.03 -4.77
C ALA A 83 -0.70 21.05 -4.34
N GLY A 84 0.56 20.89 -4.78
CA GLY A 84 1.66 21.75 -4.33
C GLY A 84 1.90 21.67 -2.82
N ALA A 85 1.42 20.60 -2.16
CA ALA A 85 1.49 20.43 -0.71
C ALA A 85 2.94 20.29 -0.19
N ASP A 86 3.92 20.25 -1.09
CA ASP A 86 5.33 20.00 -0.82
C ASP A 86 6.16 21.26 -1.05
N GLY A 87 6.32 22.05 0.00
CA GLY A 87 7.33 23.11 0.07
C GLY A 87 8.73 22.58 0.39
N ALA A 88 9.72 23.48 0.42
CA ALA A 88 11.13 23.17 0.71
C ALA A 88 11.36 22.50 2.10
N ALA A 89 10.38 22.54 3.00
CA ALA A 89 10.45 21.97 4.35
C ALA A 89 10.03 20.49 4.43
N ARG A 90 9.67 19.85 3.31
CA ARG A 90 9.27 18.44 3.31
C ARG A 90 10.44 17.52 3.68
N LEU A 91 10.21 16.65 4.67
CA LEU A 91 11.17 15.63 5.11
C LEU A 91 11.02 14.27 4.38
N GLY A 92 9.87 14.03 3.74
CA GLY A 92 9.58 12.79 3.01
C GLY A 92 10.25 12.72 1.63
N PRO A 93 10.29 11.53 0.99
CA PRO A 93 10.82 11.38 -0.36
C PRO A 93 10.18 12.36 -1.34
N ALA A 94 10.98 12.84 -2.30
CA ALA A 94 10.49 13.67 -3.38
C ALA A 94 9.38 12.96 -4.16
N ARG A 95 8.33 13.70 -4.53
CA ARG A 95 7.25 13.19 -5.37
C ARG A 95 7.61 13.37 -6.82
N MET A 96 7.58 12.29 -7.60
CA MET A 96 8.06 12.33 -8.99
C MET A 96 7.16 13.22 -9.86
N THR A 97 5.85 13.22 -9.60
CA THR A 97 4.89 14.11 -10.28
C THR A 97 5.03 15.58 -9.86
N GLY A 98 5.28 15.84 -8.57
CA GLY A 98 5.53 17.21 -8.07
C GLY A 98 6.81 17.84 -8.64
N LEU A 99 7.79 17.02 -9.02
CA LEU A 99 9.01 17.45 -9.71
C LEU A 99 8.85 17.59 -11.23
N GLY A 100 7.67 17.28 -11.79
CA GLY A 100 7.44 17.25 -13.24
C GLY A 100 8.14 16.09 -13.97
N LEU A 101 8.67 15.11 -13.24
CA LEU A 101 9.38 13.95 -13.81
C LEU A 101 8.43 12.83 -14.27
N LEU A 102 7.20 12.82 -13.74
CA LEU A 102 6.12 11.93 -14.18
C LEU A 102 4.82 12.71 -14.38
N ASP A 103 4.04 12.28 -15.37
CA ASP A 103 2.70 12.83 -15.61
C ASP A 103 1.71 12.31 -14.55
N ALA A 104 1.01 13.24 -13.88
CA ALA A 104 0.08 12.90 -12.80
C ALA A 104 -1.12 12.06 -13.29
N GLY A 105 -1.59 12.27 -14.53
CA GLY A 105 -2.67 11.50 -15.12
C GLY A 105 -2.29 10.02 -15.32
N LYS A 106 -1.11 9.78 -15.89
CA LYS A 106 -0.55 8.43 -16.06
C LYS A 106 -0.31 7.75 -14.71
N VAL A 107 0.25 8.46 -13.73
CA VAL A 107 0.49 7.89 -12.39
C VAL A 107 -0.81 7.52 -11.69
N ARG A 108 -1.87 8.35 -11.81
CA ARG A 108 -3.22 8.00 -11.32
C ARG A 108 -3.77 6.75 -12.01
N LEU A 109 -3.62 6.63 -13.33
CA LEU A 109 -4.01 5.42 -14.05
C LEU A 109 -3.26 4.19 -13.51
N GLY A 110 -1.95 4.29 -13.29
CA GLY A 110 -1.15 3.22 -12.69
C GLY A 110 -1.63 2.83 -11.29
N ALA A 111 -1.98 3.82 -10.46
CA ALA A 111 -2.59 3.58 -9.15
C ALA A 111 -3.92 2.83 -9.27
N THR A 112 -4.81 3.28 -10.17
CA THR A 112 -6.10 2.62 -10.43
C THR A 112 -5.93 1.18 -10.91
N LEU A 113 -4.98 0.90 -11.81
CA LEU A 113 -4.70 -0.45 -12.28
C LEU A 113 -4.17 -1.35 -11.14
N ALA A 114 -3.32 -0.82 -10.25
CA ALA A 114 -2.87 -1.55 -9.07
C ALA A 114 -4.04 -1.89 -8.14
N PHE A 115 -4.92 -0.92 -7.84
CA PHE A 115 -6.12 -1.17 -7.04
C PHE A 115 -7.09 -2.15 -7.70
N ALA A 116 -7.25 -2.12 -9.02
CA ALA A 116 -8.06 -3.08 -9.75
C ALA A 116 -7.48 -4.51 -9.61
N GLY A 117 -6.16 -4.66 -9.77
CA GLY A 117 -5.49 -5.94 -9.54
C GLY A 117 -5.64 -6.44 -8.10
N ALA A 118 -5.50 -5.55 -7.13
CA ALA A 118 -5.75 -5.88 -5.72
C ALA A 118 -7.21 -6.31 -5.48
N ALA A 119 -8.18 -5.64 -6.09
CA ALA A 119 -9.59 -5.97 -5.97
C ALA A 119 -9.91 -7.36 -6.55
N LEU A 120 -9.29 -7.74 -7.67
CA LEU A 120 -9.44 -9.09 -8.24
C LEU A 120 -8.90 -10.17 -7.31
N LEU A 121 -7.72 -9.95 -6.71
CA LEU A 121 -7.15 -10.87 -5.72
C LEU A 121 -8.01 -10.91 -4.45
N GLY A 122 -8.49 -9.75 -3.98
CA GLY A 122 -9.39 -9.64 -2.83
C GLY A 122 -10.73 -10.32 -3.05
N LEU A 123 -11.27 -10.29 -4.27
CA LEU A 123 -12.48 -11.02 -4.64
C LEU A 123 -12.24 -12.53 -4.54
N TRP A 124 -11.12 -13.03 -5.09
CA TRP A 124 -10.76 -14.44 -4.95
C TRP A 124 -10.60 -14.85 -3.49
N LEU A 125 -9.91 -14.04 -2.67
CA LEU A 125 -9.78 -14.29 -1.23
C LEU A 125 -11.15 -14.26 -0.50
N SER A 126 -12.10 -13.46 -0.98
CA SER A 126 -13.46 -13.42 -0.44
C SER A 126 -14.24 -14.70 -0.77
N LEU A 127 -13.98 -15.32 -1.93
CA LEU A 127 -14.54 -16.65 -2.25
C LEU A 127 -13.98 -17.74 -1.31
N VAL A 128 -12.73 -17.61 -0.89
CA VAL A 128 -12.08 -18.53 0.07
C VAL A 128 -12.61 -18.31 1.50
N GLY A 129 -12.60 -17.06 1.98
CA GLY A 129 -12.92 -16.74 3.37
C GLY A 129 -14.40 -16.43 3.65
N GLY A 130 -15.23 -16.35 2.61
CA GLY A 130 -16.65 -16.08 2.72
C GLY A 130 -16.98 -14.63 3.18
N PRO A 131 -18.20 -14.40 3.70
CA PRO A 131 -18.72 -13.06 3.96
C PRO A 131 -17.94 -12.26 5.01
N ARG A 132 -17.19 -12.94 5.89
CA ARG A 132 -16.36 -12.29 6.92
C ARG A 132 -15.26 -11.45 6.27
N ILE A 133 -14.64 -11.95 5.21
CA ILE A 133 -13.60 -11.22 4.46
C ILE A 133 -14.19 -10.03 3.71
N ILE A 134 -15.39 -10.17 3.15
CA ILE A 134 -16.11 -9.05 2.52
C ILE A 134 -16.35 -7.94 3.55
N GLY A 135 -16.86 -8.29 4.74
CA GLY A 135 -17.08 -7.32 5.82
C GLY A 135 -15.80 -6.59 6.23
N VAL A 136 -14.70 -7.32 6.44
CA VAL A 136 -13.39 -6.72 6.74
C VAL A 136 -12.92 -5.82 5.60
N GLY A 137 -13.08 -6.24 4.34
CA GLY A 137 -12.72 -5.44 3.16
C GLY A 137 -13.49 -4.12 3.08
N MET A 138 -14.81 -4.15 3.30
CA MET A 138 -15.66 -2.96 3.29
C MET A 138 -15.28 -1.97 4.40
N VAL A 139 -15.04 -2.46 5.62
CA VAL A 139 -14.55 -1.64 6.74
C VAL A 139 -13.17 -1.06 6.42
N SER A 140 -12.27 -1.86 5.84
CA SER A 140 -10.93 -1.42 5.46
C SER A 140 -10.97 -0.31 4.40
N LEU A 141 -11.85 -0.40 3.41
CA LEU A 141 -12.04 0.64 2.39
C LEU A 141 -12.55 1.95 3.01
N ALA A 142 -13.57 1.86 3.88
CA ALA A 142 -14.12 3.02 4.58
C ALA A 142 -13.06 3.71 5.44
N LEU A 143 -12.28 2.94 6.20
CA LEU A 143 -11.21 3.48 7.04
C LEU A 143 -10.02 3.97 6.22
N GLY A 144 -9.67 3.31 5.11
CA GLY A 144 -8.63 3.79 4.19
C GLY A 144 -8.97 5.14 3.57
N TYR A 145 -10.24 5.34 3.22
CA TYR A 145 -10.74 6.65 2.78
C TYR A 145 -10.65 7.66 3.92
N ALA A 146 -11.17 7.37 5.12
CA ALA A 146 -11.08 8.28 6.26
C ALA A 146 -9.62 8.58 6.69
N TYR A 147 -8.70 7.65 6.44
CA TYR A 147 -7.29 7.79 6.76
C TYR A 147 -6.59 8.83 5.88
N SER A 148 -6.84 8.80 4.57
CA SER A 148 -6.11 9.63 3.60
C SER A 148 -6.90 10.81 3.05
N MET A 149 -8.23 10.75 3.06
CA MET A 149 -9.12 11.68 2.36
C MET A 149 -10.05 12.41 3.35
N GLY A 150 -10.79 13.40 2.83
CA GLY A 150 -11.75 14.19 3.60
C GLY A 150 -11.14 15.42 4.28
N PRO A 151 -11.96 16.23 4.99
CA PRO A 151 -11.53 17.51 5.55
C PRO A 151 -10.59 17.36 6.76
N ARG A 152 -10.58 16.19 7.42
CA ARG A 152 -9.70 15.88 8.56
C ARG A 152 -9.18 14.44 8.46
N PRO A 153 -8.18 14.18 7.61
CA PRO A 153 -7.61 12.84 7.45
C PRO A 153 -7.08 12.29 8.78
N LEU A 154 -7.41 11.04 9.10
CA LEU A 154 -6.93 10.42 10.35
C LEU A 154 -5.40 10.27 10.37
N SER A 155 -4.75 10.24 9.21
CA SER A 155 -3.28 10.23 9.08
C SER A 155 -2.60 11.43 9.75
N HIS A 156 -3.31 12.54 9.97
CA HIS A 156 -2.79 13.73 10.65
C HIS A 156 -3.06 13.74 12.16
N THR A 157 -3.54 12.62 12.71
CA THR A 157 -3.92 12.47 14.12
C THR A 157 -3.31 11.20 14.72
N PRO A 158 -3.19 11.08 16.05
CA PRO A 158 -2.72 9.83 16.70
C PRO A 158 -3.61 8.61 16.40
N ALA A 159 -4.88 8.82 16.07
CA ALA A 159 -5.78 7.74 15.67
C ALA A 159 -5.31 7.02 14.39
N GLY A 160 -4.55 7.71 13.53
CA GLY A 160 -3.94 7.09 12.35
C GLY A 160 -2.97 5.97 12.72
N GLU A 161 -2.13 6.16 13.74
CA GLU A 161 -1.18 5.12 14.18
C GLU A 161 -1.90 3.90 14.72
N LEU A 162 -2.98 4.10 15.48
CA LEU A 162 -3.82 3.01 15.99
C LEU A 162 -4.46 2.21 14.84
N LEU A 163 -4.93 2.89 13.80
CA LEU A 163 -5.47 2.21 12.61
C LEU A 163 -4.40 1.42 11.87
N VAL A 164 -3.17 1.94 11.75
CA VAL A 164 -2.07 1.21 11.13
C VAL A 164 -1.77 -0.07 11.91
N VAL A 165 -1.63 -0.01 13.25
CA VAL A 165 -1.41 -1.20 14.07
C VAL A 165 -2.57 -2.19 13.96
N ALA A 166 -3.81 -1.70 13.98
CA ALA A 166 -5.00 -2.55 13.86
C ALA A 166 -5.05 -3.27 12.50
N PHE A 167 -4.89 -2.54 11.39
CA PHE A 167 -5.12 -3.10 10.05
C PHE A 167 -3.88 -3.74 9.43
N PHE A 168 -2.71 -3.10 9.53
CA PHE A 168 -1.46 -3.70 9.07
C PHE A 168 -0.90 -4.70 10.07
N GLY A 169 -1.24 -4.65 11.36
CA GLY A 169 -0.81 -5.65 12.33
C GLY A 169 -1.85 -6.75 12.54
N ILE A 170 -2.84 -6.48 13.38
CA ILE A 170 -3.74 -7.49 13.93
C ILE A 170 -4.63 -8.11 12.84
N VAL A 171 -5.35 -7.28 12.08
CA VAL A 171 -6.31 -7.74 11.06
C VAL A 171 -5.59 -8.44 9.91
N ALA A 172 -4.46 -7.92 9.43
CA ALA A 172 -3.69 -8.56 8.37
C ALA A 172 -3.18 -9.95 8.78
N VAL A 173 -2.60 -10.08 9.99
CA VAL A 173 -2.10 -11.37 10.50
C VAL A 173 -3.26 -12.35 10.73
N ALA A 174 -4.26 -11.94 11.51
CA ALA A 174 -5.39 -12.81 11.87
C ALA A 174 -6.23 -13.19 10.65
N GLY A 175 -6.47 -12.24 9.75
CA GLY A 175 -7.18 -12.46 8.48
C GLY A 175 -6.44 -13.45 7.58
N THR A 176 -5.11 -13.36 7.52
CA THR A 176 -4.29 -14.32 6.75
C THR A 176 -4.36 -15.73 7.36
N VAL A 177 -4.26 -15.86 8.69
CA VAL A 177 -4.44 -17.16 9.38
C VAL A 177 -5.83 -17.74 9.09
N PHE A 178 -6.88 -16.91 9.20
CA PHE A 178 -8.25 -17.31 8.91
C PHE A 178 -8.42 -17.80 7.46
N LEU A 179 -7.87 -17.08 6.49
CA LEU A 179 -7.89 -17.48 5.08
C LEU A 179 -7.19 -18.83 4.84
N HIS A 180 -6.07 -19.09 5.51
CA HIS A 180 -5.40 -20.39 5.45
C HIS A 180 -6.24 -21.51 6.08
N ALA A 181 -6.88 -21.26 7.22
CA ALA A 181 -7.76 -22.23 7.86
C ALA A 181 -8.92 -22.62 6.93
N GLN A 182 -9.58 -21.62 6.33
CA GLN A 182 -10.66 -21.83 5.35
C GLN A 182 -10.18 -22.60 4.12
N ALA A 183 -9.05 -22.21 3.53
CA ALA A 183 -8.54 -22.84 2.31
C ALA A 183 -8.09 -24.29 2.49
N THR A 184 -7.73 -24.69 3.72
CA THR A 184 -7.17 -26.01 4.03
C THR A 184 -8.14 -26.92 4.81
N GLY A 185 -9.39 -26.48 5.00
CA GLY A 185 -10.40 -27.21 5.76
C GLY A 185 -10.03 -27.42 7.23
N ALA A 186 -9.32 -26.47 7.82
CA ALA A 186 -8.96 -26.46 9.25
C ALA A 186 -9.92 -25.59 10.10
N ALA A 187 -11.02 -25.14 9.50
CA ALA A 187 -12.05 -24.29 10.09
C ALA A 187 -13.40 -25.03 10.18
#